data_AF-A0A7W5V4A9-F1
#
_entry.id   AF-A0A7W5V4A9-F1
#
_cell.length_a   1.000
_cell.length_b   1.000
_cell.length_c   1.000
_cell.angle_alpha   90.00
_cell.angle_beta   90.00
_cell.angle_gamma   90.00
#
_symmetry.space_group_name_H-M   'P 1'
#
loop_
_entity.id
_entity.type
_entity.pdbx_description
1 polymer ?
#
loop_
_entity_poly.entity_id
_entity_poly.type
_entity_poly.pdbx_seq_one_letter_code
_entity_poly.pdbx_strand_id
1 'polypeptide(L)'
;MSSSGVRPPAIERLAAYVDLYLPTGAADPRWLLWVDVWSRTIAVPELRETQADLDRSWHEDLVRLVESGVAAGEFAPLDAEAFSVRLRAMLDGFSTQIVIGVPGVDRRGLAAHAMGYSREALSIDS
;
A
#
# COMPACT_ATOMS: atom_id res chain seq x y z
N MET A 1 -16.83 31.54 3.34
CA MET A 1 -17.38 30.24 3.77
C MET A 1 -16.29 29.20 3.59
N SER A 2 -15.49 28.96 4.62
CA SER A 2 -14.45 27.93 4.59
C SER A 2 -15.16 26.57 4.59
N SER A 3 -15.04 25.83 3.50
CA SER A 3 -15.39 24.41 3.48
C SER A 3 -14.48 23.71 4.47
N SER A 4 -15.00 23.38 5.65
CA SER A 4 -14.36 22.41 6.52
C SER A 4 -14.45 21.07 5.80
N GLY A 5 -13.42 20.75 5.00
CA GLY A 5 -13.37 19.51 4.25
C GLY A 5 -13.38 18.35 5.24
N VAL A 6 -14.51 17.66 5.36
CA VAL A 6 -14.60 16.42 6.14
C VAL A 6 -13.58 15.46 5.54
N ARG A 7 -12.60 15.05 6.35
CA ARG A 7 -11.63 14.04 5.96
C ARG A 7 -12.39 12.76 5.61
N PRO A 8 -12.15 12.11 4.45
CA PRO A 8 -12.82 10.85 4.11
C PRO A 8 -12.57 9.78 5.19
N PRO A 9 -13.49 8.83 5.41
CA PRO A 9 -13.28 7.69 6.31
C PRO A 9 -11.94 6.99 6.08
N ALA A 10 -11.31 6.49 7.14
CA ALA A 10 -10.02 5.81 7.09
C ALA A 10 -10.02 4.62 6.13
N ILE A 11 -11.14 3.89 6.02
CA ILE A 11 -11.27 2.76 5.08
C ILE A 11 -11.24 3.22 3.61
N GLU A 12 -11.79 4.39 3.31
CA GLU A 12 -11.74 4.97 1.96
C GLU A 12 -10.33 5.47 1.63
N ARG A 13 -9.64 6.06 2.60
CA ARG A 13 -8.24 6.45 2.46
C ARG A 13 -7.35 5.22 2.23
N LEU A 14 -7.62 4.12 2.94
CA LEU A 14 -6.90 2.85 2.75
C LEU A 14 -7.16 2.26 1.35
N ALA A 15 -8.41 2.29 0.89
CA ALA A 15 -8.74 1.86 -0.48
C ALA A 15 -8.01 2.72 -1.53
N ALA A 16 -7.94 4.03 -1.33
CA ALA A 16 -7.17 4.93 -2.20
C ALA A 16 -5.67 4.63 -2.16
N TYR A 17 -5.11 4.29 -0.99
CA TYR A 17 -3.72 3.84 -0.88
C TYR A 17 -3.47 2.56 -1.69
N VAL A 18 -4.34 1.55 -1.58
CA VAL A 18 -4.25 0.31 -2.35
C VAL A 18 -4.31 0.57 -3.86
N ASP A 19 -5.25 1.41 -4.31
CA ASP A 19 -5.38 1.75 -5.72
C ASP A 19 -4.15 2.51 -6.26
N LEU A 20 -3.60 3.44 -5.47
CA LEU A 20 -2.38 4.18 -5.80
C LEU A 20 -1.15 3.27 -5.91
N TYR A 21 -1.04 2.31 -4.99
CA TYR A 21 0.08 1.38 -4.91
C TYR A 21 0.11 0.43 -6.10
N LEU A 22 -1.06 -0.12 -6.48
CA LEU A 22 -1.15 -1.11 -7.54
C LEU A 22 -0.83 -0.49 -8.92
N PRO A 23 0.00 -1.15 -9.74
CA PRO A 23 0.21 -0.77 -11.13
C PRO A 23 -1.10 -0.77 -11.92
N THR A 24 -1.18 0.05 -12.95
CA THR A 24 -2.36 0.16 -13.83
C THR A 24 -2.41 -0.94 -14.88
N GLY A 25 -1.30 -1.63 -15.13
CA GLY A 25 -1.20 -2.75 -16.06
C GLY A 25 0.23 -3.26 -16.20
N ALA A 26 0.43 -4.17 -17.16
CA ALA A 26 1.76 -4.67 -17.50
C ALA A 26 2.67 -3.52 -17.95
N ALA A 27 3.94 -3.61 -17.56
CA ALA A 27 4.96 -2.59 -17.86
C ALA A 27 4.59 -1.14 -17.41
N ASP A 28 3.79 -0.97 -16.35
CA ASP A 28 3.52 0.35 -15.75
C ASP A 28 4.86 1.07 -15.45
N PRO A 29 5.15 2.22 -16.08
CA PRO A 29 6.42 2.90 -15.93
C PRO A 29 6.75 3.32 -14.49
N ARG A 30 5.73 3.62 -13.67
CA ARG A 30 5.93 4.01 -12.26
C ARG A 30 6.53 2.85 -11.47
N TRP A 31 6.07 1.64 -11.76
CA TRP A 31 6.52 0.44 -11.05
C TRP A 31 7.83 -0.09 -11.61
N LEU A 32 8.04 0.02 -12.93
CA LEU A 32 9.34 -0.29 -13.54
C LEU A 32 10.47 0.61 -12.99
N LEU A 33 10.17 1.87 -12.67
CA LEU A 33 11.12 2.74 -11.99
C LEU A 33 11.53 2.17 -10.62
N TRP A 34 10.57 1.70 -9.82
CA TRP A 34 10.87 1.07 -8.53
C TRP A 34 11.71 -0.20 -8.68
N VAL A 35 11.43 -1.04 -9.69
CA VAL A 35 12.25 -2.23 -10.00
C VAL A 35 13.69 -1.84 -10.35
N ASP A 36 13.85 -0.84 -11.21
CA ASP A 36 15.17 -0.35 -11.61
C ASP A 36 15.94 0.22 -10.41
N VAL A 37 15.27 0.97 -9.53
CA VAL A 37 15.89 1.49 -8.31
C VAL A 37 16.33 0.34 -7.39
N TRP A 38 15.46 -0.64 -7.11
CA TRP A 38 15.84 -1.81 -6.32
C TRP A 38 17.00 -2.58 -6.94
N SER A 39 16.98 -2.80 -8.26
CA SER A 39 18.07 -3.48 -8.98
C SER A 39 19.40 -2.75 -8.84
N ARG A 40 19.41 -1.41 -8.86
CA ARG A 40 20.63 -0.60 -8.71
C ARG A 40 21.18 -0.62 -7.28
N THR A 41 20.30 -0.66 -6.27
CA THR A 41 20.71 -0.68 -4.85
C THR A 41 21.38 -1.99 -4.42
N ILE A 42 21.10 -3.10 -5.13
CA ILE A 42 21.82 -4.35 -4.96
C ILE A 42 23.29 -4.19 -5.36
N ALA A 43 23.54 -3.48 -6.46
CA ALA A 43 24.88 -3.28 -7.04
C ALA A 43 25.67 -2.12 -6.43
N VAL A 44 24.99 -1.10 -5.89
CA VAL A 44 25.61 0.13 -5.36
C VAL A 44 25.20 0.34 -3.89
N PRO A 45 26.04 -0.08 -2.93
CA PRO A 45 25.74 -0.01 -1.49
C PRO A 45 25.36 1.39 -0.99
N GLU A 46 25.92 2.44 -1.58
CA GLU A 46 25.69 3.84 -1.22
C GLU A 46 24.25 4.29 -1.52
N LEU A 47 23.55 3.62 -2.45
CA LEU A 47 22.15 3.91 -2.77
C LEU A 47 21.18 3.25 -1.78
N ARG A 48 21.64 2.33 -0.91
CA ARG A 48 20.76 1.58 -0.02
C ARG A 48 20.09 2.46 1.03
N GLU A 49 20.80 3.43 1.61
CA GLU A 49 20.21 4.34 2.61
C GLU A 49 19.15 5.23 1.98
N THR A 50 19.45 5.86 0.84
CA THR A 50 18.48 6.70 0.12
C THR A 50 17.25 5.89 -0.32
N GLN A 51 17.43 4.66 -0.80
CA GLN A 51 16.30 3.79 -1.14
C GLN A 51 15.49 3.42 0.11
N ALA A 52 16.16 3.05 1.20
CA ALA A 52 15.49 2.70 2.44
C ALA A 52 14.66 3.87 2.99
N ASP A 53 15.14 5.11 2.86
CA ASP A 53 14.40 6.29 3.30
C ASP A 53 13.17 6.58 2.43
N LEU A 54 13.28 6.37 1.12
CA LEU A 54 12.11 6.44 0.23
C LEU A 54 11.07 5.37 0.61
N ASP A 55 11.48 4.11 0.76
CA ASP A 55 10.59 3.02 1.17
C ASP A 55 9.95 3.27 2.54
N ARG A 56 10.73 3.81 3.49
CA ARG A 56 10.30 4.13 4.85
C ARG A 56 9.21 5.20 4.85
N SER A 57 9.34 6.24 4.03
CA SER A 57 8.32 7.31 3.98
C SER A 57 6.93 6.78 3.63
N TRP A 58 6.84 5.87 2.64
CA TRP A 58 5.60 5.23 2.23
C TRP A 58 5.04 4.27 3.27
N HIS A 59 5.91 3.57 3.99
CA HIS A 59 5.52 2.67 5.08
C HIS A 59 4.97 3.47 6.27
N GLU A 60 5.67 4.52 6.68
CA GLU A 60 5.22 5.38 7.78
C GLU A 60 3.90 6.07 7.46
N ASP A 61 3.64 6.48 6.21
CA ASP A 61 2.34 7.04 5.81
C ASP A 61 1.20 6.04 5.99
N LEU A 62 1.42 4.76 5.65
CA LEU A 62 0.44 3.70 5.86
C LEU A 62 0.20 3.45 7.35
N VAL A 63 1.27 3.38 8.16
CA VAL A 63 1.15 3.22 9.62
C VAL A 63 0.35 4.36 10.22
N ARG A 64 0.68 5.62 9.90
CA ARG A 64 -0.06 6.81 10.35
C ARG A 64 -1.52 6.77 9.94
N LEU A 65 -1.83 6.28 8.73
CA LEU A 65 -3.21 6.12 8.27
C LEU A 65 -3.96 5.14 9.18
N VAL A 66 -3.37 3.98 9.46
CA VAL A 66 -3.98 2.93 10.29
C VAL A 66 -4.16 3.40 11.73
N GLU A 67 -3.12 3.97 12.33
CA GLU A 67 -3.17 4.56 13.68
C GLU A 67 -4.26 5.63 13.78
N SER A 68 -4.40 6.48 12.75
CA SER A 68 -5.44 7.51 12.73
C SER A 68 -6.85 6.91 12.69
N GLY A 69 -7.05 5.79 11.99
CA GLY A 69 -8.33 5.08 11.97
C GLY A 69 -8.65 4.42 13.31
N VAL A 70 -7.65 3.83 13.97
CA VAL A 70 -7.80 3.28 15.33
C VAL A 70 -8.12 4.38 16.34
N ALA A 71 -7.39 5.51 16.30
CA ALA A 71 -7.60 6.64 17.21
C ALA A 71 -8.98 7.31 17.02
N ALA A 72 -9.51 7.29 15.79
CA ALA A 72 -10.86 7.77 15.48
C ALA A 72 -11.96 6.76 15.81
N GLY A 73 -11.62 5.53 16.23
CA GLY A 73 -12.56 4.45 16.48
C GLY A 73 -13.18 3.86 15.19
N GLU A 74 -12.61 4.17 14.03
CA GLU A 74 -13.04 3.62 12.74
C GLU A 74 -12.52 2.19 12.53
N PHE A 75 -11.37 1.85 13.12
CA PHE A 75 -10.76 0.52 13.10
C PHE A 75 -10.65 -0.03 14.53
N ALA A 76 -10.73 -1.35 14.68
CA ALA A 76 -10.46 -1.99 15.96
C ALA A 76 -9.01 -1.77 16.41
N PRO A 77 -8.71 -1.80 17.73
CA PRO A 77 -7.33 -1.74 18.22
C PRO A 77 -6.48 -2.91 17.71
N LEU A 78 -5.33 -2.61 17.11
CA LEU A 78 -4.36 -3.58 16.61
C LEU A 78 -2.95 -2.98 16.54
N ASP A 79 -1.96 -3.82 16.26
CA ASP A 79 -0.59 -3.41 15.96
C ASP A 79 -0.49 -2.85 14.53
N ALA A 80 -0.56 -1.52 14.40
CA ALA A 80 -0.57 -0.81 13.12
C ALA A 80 0.70 -1.05 12.30
N GLU A 81 1.85 -1.19 12.95
CA GLU A 81 3.12 -1.50 12.31
C GLU A 81 3.06 -2.89 11.68
N ALA A 82 2.70 -3.90 12.47
CA ALA A 82 2.63 -5.27 12.00
C ALA A 82 1.55 -5.46 10.92
N PHE A 83 0.42 -4.75 10.99
CA PHE A 83 -0.58 -4.73 9.92
C PHE A 83 -0.02 -4.15 8.62
N SER A 84 0.64 -2.99 8.71
CA SER A 84 1.17 -2.26 7.56
C SER A 84 2.26 -3.05 6.83
N VAL A 85 3.15 -3.72 7.57
CA VAL A 85 4.15 -4.65 7.01
C VAL A 85 3.50 -5.74 6.18
N ARG A 86 2.45 -6.38 6.70
CA ARG A 86 1.74 -7.47 6.00
C ARG A 86 1.02 -6.99 4.75
N LEU A 87 0.30 -5.86 4.85
CA LEU A 87 -0.40 -5.27 3.72
C LEU A 87 0.58 -4.89 2.61
N ARG A 88 1.70 -4.22 2.94
CA ARG A 88 2.71 -3.82 1.96
C ARG A 88 3.33 -5.03 1.25
N ALA A 89 3.73 -6.05 2.00
CA ALA A 89 4.29 -7.27 1.41
C ALA A 89 3.31 -7.97 0.44
N MET A 90 2.01 -7.98 0.78
CA MET A 90 0.97 -8.49 -0.11
C MET A 90 0.84 -7.64 -1.38
N LEU A 91 0.85 -6.30 -1.25
CA LEU A 91 0.78 -5.38 -2.38
C LEU A 91 2.01 -5.47 -3.29
N ASP A 92 3.21 -5.72 -2.75
CA ASP A 92 4.43 -5.97 -3.54
C ASP A 92 4.28 -7.22 -4.43
N GLY A 93 3.75 -8.30 -3.86
CA GLY A 93 3.48 -9.54 -4.60
C GLY A 93 2.42 -9.37 -5.69
N PHE A 94 1.33 -8.66 -5.40
CA PHE A 94 0.28 -8.36 -6.38
C PHE A 94 0.78 -7.44 -7.49
N SER A 95 1.53 -6.40 -7.13
CA SER A 95 2.08 -5.46 -8.10
C SER A 95 3.07 -6.13 -9.04
N THR A 96 3.92 -7.01 -8.52
CA THR A 96 4.85 -7.78 -9.33
C THR A 96 4.11 -8.60 -10.39
N GLN A 97 3.04 -9.31 -10.00
CA GLN A 97 2.24 -10.12 -10.92
C GLN A 97 1.60 -9.27 -12.05
N ILE A 98 1.10 -8.08 -11.71
CA ILE A 98 0.53 -7.14 -12.70
C ILE A 98 1.61 -6.64 -13.66
N VAL A 99 2.75 -6.16 -13.15
CA VAL A 99 3.81 -5.53 -13.94
C VAL A 99 4.42 -6.50 -14.96
N ILE A 100 4.66 -7.75 -14.55
CA ILE A 100 5.22 -8.78 -15.45
C ILE A 100 4.17 -9.37 -16.39
N GLY A 101 2.89 -9.00 -16.25
CA GLY A 101 1.81 -9.42 -17.13
C GLY A 101 1.46 -10.90 -17.01
N VAL A 102 1.41 -11.45 -15.78
CA VAL A 102 1.00 -12.85 -15.58
C VAL A 102 -0.40 -13.08 -16.18
N PRO A 103 -0.60 -14.08 -17.05
CA PRO A 103 -1.90 -14.36 -17.65
C PRO A 103 -2.97 -14.63 -16.59
N GLY A 104 -4.16 -14.04 -16.77
CA GLY A 104 -5.31 -14.25 -15.87
C GLY A 104 -5.31 -13.37 -14.61
N VAL A 105 -4.32 -12.50 -14.43
CA VAL A 105 -4.31 -11.53 -13.34
C VAL A 105 -5.31 -10.40 -13.62
N ASP A 106 -6.23 -10.19 -12.68
CA ASP A 106 -7.14 -9.05 -12.66
C ASP A 106 -6.74 -8.09 -11.54
N ARG A 107 -6.33 -6.86 -11.90
CA ARG A 107 -5.99 -5.79 -10.96
C ARG A 107 -7.13 -5.52 -9.98
N ARG A 108 -8.38 -5.55 -10.43
CA ARG A 108 -9.54 -5.29 -9.57
C ARG A 108 -9.73 -6.40 -8.55
N GLY A 109 -9.61 -7.66 -8.99
CA GLY A 109 -9.61 -8.82 -8.10
C GLY A 109 -8.50 -8.76 -7.04
N LEU A 110 -7.26 -8.41 -7.44
CA LEU A 110 -6.15 -8.25 -6.49
C LEU A 110 -6.38 -7.11 -5.49
N ALA A 111 -6.90 -5.97 -5.93
CA ALA A 111 -7.31 -4.88 -5.04
C ALA A 111 -8.40 -5.35 -4.06
N ALA A 112 -9.37 -6.14 -4.53
CA ALA A 112 -10.41 -6.72 -3.69
C ALA A 112 -9.85 -7.69 -2.65
N HIS A 113 -8.85 -8.51 -2.99
CA HIS A 113 -8.15 -9.35 -2.01
C HIS A 113 -7.45 -8.52 -0.93
N ALA A 114 -6.75 -7.44 -1.31
CA ALA A 114 -6.09 -6.58 -0.35
C ALA A 114 -7.08 -5.87 0.60
N MET A 115 -8.21 -5.42 0.07
CA MET A 115 -9.28 -4.81 0.85
C MET A 115 -10.05 -5.82 1.71
N GLY A 116 -10.22 -7.06 1.23
CA GLY A 116 -10.81 -8.16 2.01
C GLY A 116 -9.97 -8.47 3.24
N TYR A 117 -8.68 -8.71 3.06
CA TYR A 117 -7.72 -8.86 4.17
C TYR A 117 -7.77 -7.66 5.13
N SER A 118 -7.80 -6.43 4.59
CA SER A 118 -7.83 -5.23 5.42
C SER A 118 -9.10 -5.14 6.26
N ARG A 119 -10.27 -5.45 5.69
CA ARG A 119 -11.55 -5.43 6.42
C ARG A 119 -11.56 -6.47 7.54
N GLU A 120 -11.12 -7.69 7.25
CA GLU A 120 -11.03 -8.77 8.24
C GLU A 120 -10.07 -8.39 9.38
N ALA A 121 -8.87 -7.93 9.05
CA ALA A 121 -7.84 -7.62 10.05
C ALA A 121 -8.16 -6.37 10.89
N LEU A 122 -8.89 -5.41 10.33
CA LEU A 122 -9.32 -4.19 11.02
C LEU A 122 -10.67 -4.37 11.74
N SER A 123 -11.25 -5.58 11.70
CA SER A 123 -12.58 -5.94 12.23
C SER A 123 -13.69 -4.99 11.75
N ILE A 124 -13.62 -4.61 10.47
CA ILE A 124 -14.66 -3.84 9.79
C ILE A 124 -15.57 -4.87 9.13
N ASP A 125 -16.69 -5.17 9.77
CA ASP A 125 -17.64 -6.17 9.27
C ASP A 125 -18.07 -5.87 7.81
N SER A 126 -18.30 -6.96 7.07
CA SER A 126 -18.63 -7.01 5.63
C SER A 126 -20.09 -6.69 5.34
#